data_AF-A0A7V5P9N3-F1
#
_entry.id   AF-A0A7V5P9N3-F1
#
_cell.length_a   1.000
_cell.length_b   1.000
_cell.length_c   1.000
_cell.angle_alpha   90.00
_cell.angle_beta   90.00
_cell.angle_gamma   90.00
#
_symmetry.space_group_name_H-M   'P 1'
#
loop_
_entity.id
_entity.type
_entity.pdbx_description
1 polymer ?
#
loop_
_entity_poly.entity_id
_entity_poly.type
_entity_poly.pdbx_seq_one_letter_code
_entity_poly.pdbx_strand_id
1 'polypeptide(L)'
;RGASRDEFLRCLYYEEGVQGILHYQPNYDFTGVKKYLEQRGYGGQFCPVADKFFYRRQMNLPIHPRLTKEDCDNIITGIRNAAEKVRDSGK
;
A
#
# COMPACT_ATOMS: atom_id res chain seq x y z
N ARG A 1 -1.13 -4.71 -16.33
CA ARG A 1 0.33 -4.90 -16.15
C ARG A 1 0.85 -3.69 -15.40
N GLY A 2 1.84 -3.88 -14.53
CA GLY A 2 2.36 -2.85 -13.63
C GLY A 2 2.81 -3.49 -12.31
N ALA A 3 3.64 -2.78 -11.55
CA ALA A 3 4.18 -3.27 -10.29
C ALA A 3 3.11 -3.55 -9.22
N SER A 4 3.48 -4.38 -8.25
CA SER A 4 2.78 -4.49 -6.97
C SER A 4 2.87 -3.20 -6.16
N ARG A 5 1.92 -2.99 -5.25
CA ARG A 5 1.96 -1.87 -4.29
C ARG A 5 3.25 -1.88 -3.49
N ASP A 6 3.73 -3.05 -3.08
CA ASP A 6 4.94 -3.19 -2.28
C ASP A 6 6.21 -2.78 -3.05
N GLU A 7 6.33 -3.17 -4.32
CA GLU A 7 7.44 -2.71 -5.17
C GLU A 7 7.40 -1.19 -5.37
N PHE A 8 6.22 -0.64 -5.65
CA PHE A 8 6.04 0.80 -5.77
C PHE A 8 6.41 1.54 -4.47
N LEU A 9 5.95 1.07 -3.31
CA LEU A 9 6.28 1.67 -2.01
C LEU A 9 7.78 1.57 -1.69
N ARG A 10 8.44 0.46 -2.03
CA ARG A 10 9.89 0.33 -1.86
C ARG A 10 10.64 1.35 -2.70
N CYS A 11 10.30 1.49 -3.97
CA CYS A 11 10.93 2.49 -4.85
C CYS A 11 10.67 3.91 -4.34
N LEU A 12 9.42 4.24 -4.02
CA LEU A 12 9.02 5.55 -3.52
C LEU A 12 9.77 5.93 -2.22
N TYR A 13 9.98 4.96 -1.32
CA TYR A 13 10.69 5.20 -0.08
C TYR A 13 12.21 5.29 -0.27
N TYR A 14 12.82 4.25 -0.85
CA TYR A 14 14.28 4.12 -0.88
C TYR A 14 14.94 5.01 -1.93
N GLU A 15 14.26 5.32 -3.03
CA GLU A 15 14.85 6.08 -4.13
C GLU A 15 14.36 7.52 -4.19
N GLU A 16 13.09 7.77 -3.86
CA GLU A 16 12.49 9.11 -3.94
C GLU A 16 12.34 9.78 -2.58
N GLY A 17 12.69 9.10 -1.48
CA GLY A 17 12.64 9.66 -0.12
C GLY A 17 11.23 9.93 0.42
N VAL A 18 10.19 9.39 -0.23
CA VAL A 18 8.78 9.61 0.16
C VAL A 18 8.26 8.39 0.92
N GLN A 19 8.05 8.54 2.22
CA GLN A 19 7.58 7.44 3.06
C GLN A 19 6.04 7.29 3.00
N GLY A 20 5.56 6.43 2.11
CA GLY A 20 4.17 5.98 2.14
C GLY A 20 3.89 4.93 3.22
N ILE A 21 2.63 4.79 3.62
CA ILE A 21 2.19 3.76 4.58
C ILE A 21 1.01 2.95 4.04
N LEU A 22 0.87 1.72 4.50
CA LEU A 22 -0.34 0.92 4.32
C LEU A 22 -1.34 1.24 5.44
N HIS A 23 -2.59 1.49 5.07
CA HIS A 23 -3.69 1.62 6.03
C HIS A 23 -4.94 0.93 5.46
N TYR A 24 -5.28 -0.29 5.85
CA TYR A 24 -4.84 -1.06 7.03
C TYR A 24 -4.43 -2.48 6.66
N GLN A 25 -3.63 -3.12 7.52
CA GLN A 25 -3.53 -4.58 7.54
C GLN A 25 -4.92 -5.14 7.89
N PRO A 26 -5.48 -6.07 7.09
CA PRO A 26 -6.76 -6.66 7.41
C PRO A 26 -6.75 -7.44 8.72
N ASN A 27 -7.64 -7.07 9.65
CA ASN A 27 -7.70 -7.70 10.97
C ASN A 27 -8.06 -9.18 10.90
N TYR A 28 -8.80 -9.60 9.87
CA TYR A 28 -9.16 -11.00 9.65
C TYR A 28 -7.97 -11.88 9.24
N ASP A 29 -6.84 -11.29 8.85
CA ASP A 29 -5.60 -12.01 8.59
C ASP A 29 -4.72 -12.13 9.85
N PHE A 30 -5.06 -11.44 10.95
CA PHE A 30 -4.36 -11.64 12.21
C PHE A 30 -4.58 -13.07 12.71
N THR A 31 -3.50 -13.78 13.02
CA THR A 31 -3.52 -15.21 13.36
C THR A 31 -4.60 -15.60 14.36
N GLY A 32 -4.77 -14.81 15.43
CA GLY A 32 -5.80 -15.07 16.45
C GLY A 32 -7.23 -14.86 15.94
N VAL A 33 -7.46 -13.79 15.18
CA VAL A 33 -8.78 -13.46 14.60
C VAL A 33 -9.14 -14.48 13.52
N LYS A 34 -8.20 -14.80 12.63
CA LYS A 34 -8.37 -15.82 11.59
C LYS A 34 -8.80 -17.16 12.19
N LYS A 35 -8.06 -17.65 13.18
CA LYS A 35 -8.39 -18.90 13.89
C LYS A 35 -9.78 -18.83 14.56
N TYR A 36 -10.09 -17.72 15.21
CA TYR A 36 -11.40 -17.49 15.84
C TYR A 36 -12.57 -17.56 14.84
N LEU A 37 -12.37 -17.02 13.63
CA LEU A 37 -13.35 -17.00 12.55
C LEU A 37 -13.48 -18.39 11.90
N GLU A 38 -12.38 -19.07 11.60
CA GLU A 38 -12.35 -20.42 11.04
C GLU A 38 -13.07 -21.43 11.95
N GLN A 39 -12.84 -21.35 13.28
CA GLN A 39 -13.54 -22.17 14.28
C GLN A 39 -15.06 -21.96 14.30
N ARG A 40 -15.55 -20.84 13.78
CA ARG A 40 -16.98 -20.51 13.67
C ARG A 40 -17.56 -20.84 12.29
N GLY A 41 -16.80 -21.51 11.44
CA GLY A 41 -17.22 -21.86 10.09
C GLY A 41 -17.09 -20.72 9.08
N TYR A 42 -16.48 -19.60 9.44
CA TYR A 42 -16.09 -18.59 8.46
C TYR A 42 -14.80 -19.08 7.77
N GLY A 43 -14.94 -19.72 6.61
CA GLY A 43 -13.84 -20.18 5.78
C GLY A 43 -13.62 -19.29 4.55
N GLY A 44 -12.38 -19.27 4.04
CA GLY A 44 -12.02 -18.59 2.79
C GLY A 44 -11.58 -17.13 2.98
N GLN A 45 -11.58 -16.37 1.88
CA GLN A 45 -11.21 -14.96 1.88
C GLN A 45 -12.38 -14.12 2.40
N PHE A 46 -12.28 -13.63 3.64
CA PHE A 46 -13.38 -12.99 4.37
C PHE A 46 -13.96 -11.74 3.66
N CYS A 47 -13.10 -10.94 3.02
CA CYS A 47 -13.49 -9.68 2.40
C CYS A 47 -12.74 -9.49 1.06
N PRO A 48 -13.12 -10.19 -0.01
CA PRO A 48 -12.35 -10.22 -1.26
C PRO A 48 -12.22 -8.85 -1.93
N VAL A 49 -13.26 -8.02 -1.84
CA VAL A 49 -13.24 -6.64 -2.36
C VAL A 49 -12.26 -5.78 -1.56
N ALA A 50 -12.27 -5.92 -0.22
CA ALA A 50 -11.39 -5.13 0.64
C ALA A 50 -9.92 -5.53 0.48
N ASP A 51 -9.63 -6.84 0.41
CA ASP A 51 -8.29 -7.35 0.12
C ASP A 51 -7.76 -6.83 -1.22
N LYS A 52 -8.57 -6.94 -2.28
CA LYS A 52 -8.17 -6.54 -3.64
C LYS A 52 -7.74 -5.08 -3.71
N PHE A 53 -8.43 -4.17 -3.02
CA PHE A 53 -8.15 -2.75 -3.10
C PHE A 53 -7.37 -2.23 -1.89
N PHE A 54 -7.94 -2.26 -0.70
CA PHE A 54 -7.36 -1.62 0.48
C PHE A 54 -6.04 -2.26 0.91
N TYR A 55 -5.94 -3.60 0.83
CA TYR A 55 -4.71 -4.25 1.24
C TYR A 55 -3.65 -4.27 0.13
N ARG A 56 -4.04 -4.65 -1.09
CA ARG A 56 -3.10 -4.91 -2.19
C ARG A 56 -2.76 -3.72 -3.08
N ARG A 57 -3.54 -2.63 -3.05
CA ARG A 57 -3.41 -1.53 -4.02
C ARG A 57 -3.33 -0.15 -3.37
N GLN A 58 -4.00 0.05 -2.24
CA GLN A 58 -4.03 1.33 -1.56
C GLN A 58 -2.74 1.59 -0.76
N MET A 59 -2.37 2.86 -0.69
CA MET A 59 -1.36 3.40 0.20
C MET A 59 -1.74 4.84 0.56
N ASN A 60 -1.16 5.35 1.65
CA ASN A 60 -1.32 6.74 2.08
C ASN A 60 0.01 7.46 1.92
N LEU A 61 -0.07 8.73 1.55
CA LEU A 61 1.06 9.63 1.48
C LEU A 61 1.26 10.35 2.82
N PRO A 62 2.45 10.92 3.05
CA PRO A 62 2.62 11.91 4.11
C PRO A 62 1.62 13.05 3.90
N ILE A 63 0.72 13.25 4.86
CA ILE A 63 -0.24 14.36 4.87
C ILE A 63 -0.27 14.89 6.29
N HIS A 64 0.30 16.08 6.49
CA HIS A 64 0.25 16.78 7.77
C HIS A 64 0.28 18.31 7.58
N PRO A 65 -0.24 19.11 8.54
CA PRO A 65 -0.35 20.57 8.39
C PRO A 65 0.96 21.33 8.18
N ARG A 66 2.10 20.70 8.51
CA ARG A 66 3.44 21.30 8.36
C ARG A 66 4.09 21.07 7.00
N LEU A 67 3.42 20.43 6.05
CA LEU A 67 3.97 20.25 4.70
C LEU A 67 4.08 21.60 4.02
N THR A 68 5.25 21.88 3.48
CA THR A 68 5.47 23.04 2.62
C THR A 68 4.98 22.74 1.20
N LYS A 69 4.92 23.78 0.36
CA LYS A 69 4.66 23.63 -1.07
C LYS A 69 5.77 22.78 -1.74
N GLU A 70 7.02 23.01 -1.35
CA GLU A 70 8.17 22.25 -1.83
C GLU A 70 8.05 20.76 -1.46
N ASP A 71 7.67 20.44 -0.22
CA ASP A 71 7.42 19.04 0.19
C ASP A 71 6.33 18.40 -0.68
N CYS A 72 5.23 19.10 -0.93
CA CYS A 72 4.16 18.60 -1.79
C CYS A 72 4.66 18.33 -3.22
N ASP A 73 5.44 19.25 -3.79
CA ASP A 73 5.97 19.13 -5.15
C ASP A 73 7.01 18.00 -5.25
N ASN A 74 7.82 17.80 -4.21
CA ASN A 74 8.75 16.68 -4.09
C ASN A 74 8.00 15.34 -4.00
N ILE A 75 6.92 15.27 -3.21
CA ILE A 75 6.06 14.09 -3.12
C ILE A 75 5.46 13.74 -4.49
N ILE A 76 4.91 14.74 -5.20
CA ILE A 76 4.33 14.54 -6.54
C ILE A 76 5.40 14.03 -7.52
N THR A 77 6.58 14.63 -7.50
CA THR A 77 7.70 14.23 -8.37
C THR A 77 8.13 12.79 -8.07
N GLY A 78 8.31 12.45 -6.80
CA GLY A 78 8.67 11.11 -6.37
C GLY A 78 7.65 10.05 -6.79
N ILE A 79 6.34 10.35 -6.68
CA ILE A 79 5.29 9.44 -7.15
C ILE A 79 5.43 9.15 -8.66
N ARG A 80 5.66 10.18 -9.48
CA ARG A 80 5.78 10.04 -10.94
C ARG A 80 7.02 9.23 -11.30
N ASN A 81 8.15 9.54 -10.66
CA ASN A 81 9.41 8.84 -10.89
C ASN A 81 9.32 7.36 -10.50
N ALA A 82 8.80 7.07 -9.31
CA ALA A 82 8.61 5.71 -8.84
C ALA A 82 7.69 4.91 -9.78
N ALA A 83 6.57 5.51 -10.23
CA ALA A 83 5.64 4.88 -11.15
C ALA A 83 6.31 4.49 -12.47
N GLU A 84 7.13 5.39 -13.03
CA GLU A 84 7.87 5.15 -14.26
C GLU A 84 8.95 4.09 -14.12
N LYS A 85 9.70 4.09 -13.01
CA LYS A 85 10.74 3.10 -12.73
C LYS A 85 10.19 1.68 -12.62
N VAL A 86 9.04 1.52 -11.96
CA VAL A 86 8.45 0.19 -11.70
C VAL A 86 7.42 -0.24 -12.76
N ARG A 87 7.15 0.59 -13.77
CA ARG A 87 6.09 0.35 -14.77
C ARG A 87 6.16 -1.04 -15.42
N ASP A 88 7.37 -1.50 -15.69
CA ASP A 88 7.65 -2.77 -16.35
C ASP A 88 8.16 -3.88 -15.40
N SER A 89 8.22 -3.64 -14.08
CA SER A 89 8.77 -4.62 -13.12
C SER A 89 7.89 -5.85 -12.93
N GLY A 90 6.59 -5.75 -13.24
CA GLY A 90 5.64 -6.86 -13.21
C GLY A 90 5.54 -7.65 -14.51
N LYS A 91 6.61 -7.71 -15.31
CA LYS A 91 6.74 -8.59 -16.48
C LYS A 91 7.31 -9.94 -16.10
#